data_AF-A0A6A7CBN4-F1
#
_entry.id   AF-A0A6A7CBN4-F1
#
_cell.length_a   1.000
_cell.length_b   1.000
_cell.length_c   1.000
_cell.angle_alpha   90.00
_cell.angle_beta   90.00
_cell.angle_gamma   90.00
#
_symmetry.space_group_name_H-M   'P 1'
#
loop_
_entity.id
_entity.type
_entity.pdbx_description
1 polymer ?
#
loop_
_entity_poly.entity_id
_entity_poly.type
_entity_poly.pdbx_seq_one_letter_code
_entity_poly.pdbx_strand_id
1 'polypeptide(L)'
;MPPTQPTQPTQLTLPLPSTGLKLHIHLTNLSSTLLLFLTSTGLDEIPTTPPMGPLTYSMPNKYNTNEPLSTRIYPGGGDFATRLAKVLVRRTGKLCFVGGGVDFPLGRASVEEEIAVLRAVVGVVCERVER
;
A
#
# COMPACT_ATOMS: atom_id res chain seq x y z
N MET A 1 10.06 19.35 24.72
CA MET A 1 9.63 18.75 23.44
C MET A 1 8.20 19.19 23.18
N PRO A 2 7.89 19.84 22.04
CA PRO A 2 6.50 20.07 21.70
C PRO A 2 5.82 18.71 21.45
N PRO A 3 4.56 18.52 21.88
CA PRO A 3 3.80 17.32 21.55
C PRO A 3 3.63 17.28 20.03
N THR A 4 4.13 16.22 19.38
CA THR A 4 3.84 15.96 17.97
C THR A 4 2.33 15.80 17.83
N GLN A 5 1.66 16.75 17.19
CA GLN A 5 0.25 16.62 16.84
C GLN A 5 0.05 15.25 16.16
N PRO A 6 -0.94 14.45 16.61
CA PRO A 6 -1.21 13.16 15.99
C PRO A 6 -1.55 13.41 14.52
N THR A 7 -0.67 12.95 13.63
CA THR A 7 -0.89 13.03 12.19
C THR A 7 -2.12 12.20 11.86
N GLN A 8 -3.25 12.85 11.58
CA GLN A 8 -4.50 12.16 11.31
C GLN A 8 -4.33 11.29 10.05
N PRO A 9 -4.55 9.97 10.14
CA PRO A 9 -4.47 9.09 8.98
C PRO A 9 -5.48 9.53 7.92
N THR A 10 -5.05 9.60 6.66
CA THR A 10 -5.96 9.79 5.53
C THR A 10 -6.56 8.43 5.19
N GLN A 11 -7.88 8.30 5.31
CA GLN A 11 -8.62 7.11 4.93
C GLN A 11 -9.31 7.35 3.58
N LEU A 12 -9.10 6.44 2.64
CA LEU A 12 -9.66 6.53 1.28
C LEU A 12 -10.29 5.19 0.92
N THR A 13 -11.36 5.25 0.14
CA THR A 13 -11.94 4.06 -0.49
C THR A 13 -11.97 4.28 -1.99
N LEU A 14 -11.36 3.36 -2.74
CA LEU A 14 -11.32 3.37 -4.19
C LEU A 14 -12.18 2.22 -4.71
N PRO A 15 -13.28 2.50 -5.43
CA PRO A 15 -13.99 1.48 -6.17
C PRO A 15 -13.14 1.08 -7.40
N LEU A 16 -12.87 -0.21 -7.57
CA LEU A 16 -12.24 -0.76 -8.78
C LEU A 16 -13.34 -1.38 -9.66
N PRO A 17 -13.84 -0.64 -10.67
CA PRO A 17 -14.96 -1.10 -11.49
C PRO A 17 -14.63 -2.35 -12.33
N SER A 18 -13.35 -2.58 -12.64
CA SER A 18 -12.92 -3.74 -13.44
C SER A 18 -13.02 -5.08 -12.69
N THR A 19 -12.84 -5.06 -11.36
CA THR A 19 -12.83 -6.29 -10.53
C THR A 19 -14.04 -6.38 -9.61
N GLY A 20 -14.86 -5.33 -9.52
CA GLY A 20 -15.94 -5.23 -8.53
C GLY A 20 -15.46 -5.06 -7.09
N LEU A 21 -14.15 -4.87 -6.86
CA LEU A 21 -13.57 -4.72 -5.54
C LEU A 21 -13.65 -3.27 -5.05
N LYS A 22 -13.80 -3.09 -3.74
CA LYS A 22 -13.56 -1.81 -3.08
C LYS A 22 -12.28 -1.91 -2.29
N LEU A 23 -11.35 -1.01 -2.58
CA LEU A 23 -10.09 -0.93 -1.90
C LEU A 23 -10.15 0.11 -0.78
N HIS A 24 -9.81 -0.29 0.43
CA HIS A 24 -9.66 0.61 1.58
C HIS A 24 -8.19 0.90 1.81
N ILE A 25 -7.85 2.19 1.86
CA ILE A 25 -6.49 2.66 2.04
C ILE A 25 -6.44 3.52 3.30
N HIS A 26 -5.55 3.18 4.22
CA HIS A 26 -5.18 4.04 5.34
C HIS A 26 -3.74 4.52 5.15
N LEU A 27 -3.56 5.80 4.86
CA LEU A 27 -2.28 6.44 4.64
C LEU A 27 -1.95 7.41 5.76
N THR A 28 -0.81 7.20 6.42
CA THR A 28 -0.21 8.15 7.36
C THR A 28 1.08 8.68 6.75
N ASN A 29 1.10 9.97 6.43
CA ASN A 29 2.25 10.66 5.86
C ASN A 29 3.01 11.40 6.96
N LEU A 30 4.18 10.87 7.36
CA LEU A 30 5.10 11.53 8.28
C LEU A 30 6.16 12.31 7.49
N SER A 31 6.99 13.08 8.19
CA SER A 31 8.04 13.89 7.57
C SER A 31 9.00 13.06 6.71
N SER A 32 9.48 11.92 7.22
CA SER A 32 10.45 11.04 6.55
C SER A 32 9.92 9.65 6.18
N THR A 33 8.69 9.32 6.61
CA THR A 33 8.14 7.96 6.53
C THR A 33 6.69 7.97 6.09
N LEU A 34 6.31 7.00 5.27
CA LEU A 34 4.93 6.70 4.88
C LEU A 34 4.50 5.38 5.52
N LEU A 35 3.34 5.36 6.15
CA LEU A 35 2.69 4.13 6.58
C LEU A 35 1.42 3.96 5.75
N LEU A 36 1.34 2.86 5.02
CA LEU A 36 0.23 2.53 4.14
C LEU A 36 -0.34 1.18 4.57
N PHE A 37 -1.61 1.15 4.95
CA PHE A 37 -2.36 -0.09 5.13
C PHE A 37 -3.43 -0.19 4.05
N LEU A 38 -3.58 -1.38 3.50
CA LEU A 38 -4.40 -1.62 2.34
C LEU A 38 -5.19 -2.91 2.53
N THR A 39 -6.50 -2.83 2.33
CA THR A 39 -7.40 -3.99 2.34
C THR A 39 -8.39 -3.86 1.20
N SER A 40 -8.98 -4.98 0.78
CA SER A 40 -10.07 -4.99 -0.19
C SER A 40 -11.30 -5.65 0.38
N THR A 41 -12.47 -5.26 -0.12
CA THR A 41 -13.75 -5.93 0.14
C THR A 41 -14.43 -6.26 -1.19
N GLY A 42 -14.89 -7.50 -1.34
CA GLY A 42 -15.76 -7.92 -2.44
C GLY A 42 -17.20 -7.43 -2.27
N LEU A 43 -17.96 -7.38 -3.38
CA LEU A 43 -19.36 -6.95 -3.41
C LEU A 43 -20.31 -7.88 -2.61
N ASP A 44 -19.97 -9.17 -2.48
CA ASP A 44 -20.78 -10.21 -1.82
C ASP A 44 -20.09 -10.84 -0.59
N GLU A 45 -18.99 -10.25 -0.11
CA GLU A 45 -18.28 -10.80 1.05
C GLU A 45 -18.91 -10.36 2.37
N ILE A 46 -19.19 -11.34 3.23
CA ILE A 46 -19.48 -11.09 4.65
C ILE A 46 -18.22 -10.45 5.24
N PRO A 47 -18.32 -9.31 5.95
CA PRO A 47 -17.16 -8.65 6.55
C PRO A 47 -16.53 -9.57 7.59
N THR A 48 -15.53 -10.33 7.16
CA THR A 48 -14.63 -11.07 8.03
C THR A 48 -13.44 -10.16 8.31
N THR A 49 -12.92 -10.17 9.54
CA THR A 49 -11.68 -9.45 9.83
C THR A 49 -10.58 -10.08 8.98
N PRO A 50 -10.03 -9.37 7.98
CA PRO A 50 -9.00 -9.97 7.14
C PRO A 50 -7.81 -10.31 8.03
N PRO A 51 -7.19 -11.50 7.84
CA PRO A 51 -5.95 -11.82 8.55
C PRO A 51 -4.95 -10.68 8.30
N MET A 52 -4.12 -10.37 9.30
CA MET A 52 -3.09 -9.34 9.15
C MET A 52 -2.28 -9.64 7.88
N GLY A 53 -2.47 -8.84 6.82
CA GLY A 53 -1.78 -9.06 5.55
C GLY A 53 -0.27 -8.78 5.66
N PRO A 54 0.52 -9.05 4.60
CA PRO A 54 1.95 -8.82 4.62
C PRO A 54 2.31 -7.43 5.11
N LEU A 55 3.37 -7.34 5.91
CA LEU A 55 3.97 -6.06 6.27
C LEU A 55 5.36 -5.99 5.69
N THR A 56 5.57 -5.08 4.74
CA THR A 56 6.87 -4.82 4.13
C THR A 56 7.37 -3.44 4.51
N TYR A 57 8.63 -3.39 4.93
CA TYR A 57 9.40 -2.16 5.06
C TYR A 57 10.25 -1.95 3.82
N SER A 58 10.34 -0.71 3.32
CA SER A 58 11.24 -0.35 2.24
C SER A 58 11.88 1.02 2.49
N MET A 59 13.14 1.16 2.08
CA MET A 59 13.91 2.38 2.26
C MET A 59 14.69 2.77 1.00
N PRO A 60 14.93 4.07 0.76
CA PRO A 60 15.77 4.53 -0.33
C PRO A 60 17.18 3.97 -0.17
N ASN A 61 17.71 3.41 -1.25
CA ASN A 61 19.10 3.01 -1.30
C ASN A 61 19.94 4.19 -1.78
N LYS A 62 20.89 4.64 -0.94
CA LYS A 62 21.77 5.77 -1.26
C LYS A 62 22.80 5.46 -2.34
N TYR A 63 23.13 4.18 -2.55
CA TYR A 63 24.12 3.74 -3.54
C TYR A 63 23.48 3.45 -4.90
N ASN A 64 22.23 2.98 -4.93
CA ASN A 64 21.47 2.74 -6.15
C ASN A 64 20.03 3.21 -5.97
N THR A 65 19.73 4.44 -6.38
CA THR A 65 18.40 5.05 -6.23
C THR A 65 17.30 4.28 -6.99
N ASN A 66 17.66 3.50 -8.01
CA ASN A 66 16.73 2.64 -8.73
C ASN A 66 16.38 1.36 -7.98
N GLU A 67 17.08 1.00 -6.90
CA GLU A 67 16.88 -0.25 -6.18
C GLU A 67 16.69 -0.03 -4.67
N PRO A 68 15.47 0.28 -4.23
CA PRO A 68 15.13 0.36 -2.82
C PRO A 68 15.38 -0.96 -2.10
N LEU A 69 15.88 -0.85 -0.87
CA LEU A 69 16.09 -1.97 0.03
C LEU A 69 14.76 -2.30 0.70
N SER A 70 14.29 -3.53 0.57
CA SER A 70 13.01 -3.99 1.10
C SER A 70 13.16 -5.20 1.99
N THR A 71 12.49 -5.18 3.14
CA THR A 71 12.44 -6.29 4.08
C THR A 71 11.00 -6.59 4.43
N ARG A 72 10.56 -7.84 4.25
CA ARG A 72 9.26 -8.28 4.76
C ARG A 72 9.39 -8.51 6.26
N ILE A 73 8.69 -7.70 7.04
CA ILE A 73 8.63 -7.80 8.52
C ILE A 73 7.66 -8.90 8.91
N TYR A 74 6.49 -8.92 8.28
CA TYR A 74 5.52 -10.00 8.44
C TYR A 74 5.39 -10.75 7.12
N PRO A 75 5.92 -11.99 7.03
CA PRO A 75 5.81 -12.80 5.83
C PRO A 75 4.38 -13.36 5.71
N GLY A 76 3.77 -13.20 4.54
CA GLY A 76 2.43 -13.71 4.23
C GLY A 76 1.94 -13.10 2.91
N GLY A 77 1.13 -13.80 2.14
CA GLY A 77 0.64 -13.30 0.85
C GLY A 77 1.71 -13.17 -0.25
N GLY A 78 1.34 -12.49 -1.35
CA GLY A 78 2.18 -12.32 -2.54
C GLY A 78 3.14 -11.12 -2.51
N ASP A 79 3.83 -10.90 -3.63
CA ASP A 79 4.83 -9.83 -3.78
C ASP A 79 4.24 -8.41 -3.90
N PHE A 80 2.92 -8.28 -3.96
CA PHE A 80 2.23 -7.01 -4.18
C PHE A 80 2.67 -5.92 -3.20
N ALA A 81 2.65 -6.20 -1.89
CA ALA A 81 3.04 -5.23 -0.86
C ALA A 81 4.51 -4.78 -1.01
N THR A 82 5.39 -5.70 -1.39
CA THR A 82 6.81 -5.39 -1.65
C THR A 82 6.98 -4.54 -2.91
N ARG A 83 6.29 -4.86 -3.99
CA ARG A 83 6.30 -4.06 -5.24
C ARG A 83 5.78 -2.65 -4.97
N LEU A 84 4.67 -2.53 -4.25
CA LEU A 84 4.07 -1.25 -3.88
C LEU A 84 5.04 -0.42 -3.03
N ALA A 85 5.63 -1.01 -1.99
CA ALA A 85 6.59 -0.32 -1.13
C ALA A 85 7.80 0.21 -1.92
N LYS A 86 8.38 -0.61 -2.82
CA LYS A 86 9.50 -0.18 -3.68
C LYS A 86 9.12 0.99 -4.59
N VAL A 87 7.94 0.95 -5.21
CA VAL A 87 7.49 2.03 -6.10
C VAL A 87 7.27 3.32 -5.32
N LEU A 88 6.64 3.26 -4.14
CA LEU A 88 6.40 4.45 -3.32
C LEU A 88 7.69 5.08 -2.83
N VAL A 89 8.67 4.29 -2.40
CA VAL A 89 10.00 4.78 -2.01
C VAL A 89 10.69 5.48 -3.18
N ARG A 90 10.67 4.88 -4.39
CA ARG A 90 11.26 5.50 -5.59
C ARG A 90 10.61 6.84 -5.95
N ARG A 91 9.28 6.93 -5.83
CA ARG A 91 8.54 8.15 -6.20
C ARG A 91 8.65 9.25 -5.15
N THR A 92 8.68 8.90 -3.87
CA THR A 92 8.57 9.87 -2.78
C THR A 92 9.91 10.18 -2.10
N GLY A 93 10.91 9.31 -2.25
CA GLY A 93 12.18 9.40 -1.52
C GLY A 93 12.07 9.16 -0.01
N LYS A 94 10.88 8.79 0.49
CA LYS A 94 10.62 8.51 1.91
C LYS A 94 10.76 7.03 2.23
N LEU A 95 10.97 6.72 3.51
CA LEU A 95 10.81 5.35 4.02
C LEU A 95 9.34 4.94 3.89
N CYS A 96 9.04 3.68 3.58
CA CYS A 96 7.67 3.22 3.41
C CYS A 96 7.43 1.90 4.13
N PHE A 97 6.39 1.88 4.96
CA PHE A 97 5.79 0.66 5.50
C PHE A 97 4.49 0.40 4.73
N VAL A 98 4.37 -0.78 4.14
CA VAL A 98 3.17 -1.21 3.44
C VAL A 98 2.65 -2.47 4.12
N GLY A 99 1.48 -2.35 4.73
CA GLY A 99 0.75 -3.43 5.39
C GLY A 99 -0.51 -3.82 4.62
N GLY A 100 -0.88 -5.09 4.69
CA GLY A 100 -2.11 -5.59 4.09
C GLY A 100 -1.94 -6.04 2.65
N GLY A 101 -3.06 -6.24 1.95
CA GLY A 101 -3.10 -6.83 0.62
C GLY A 101 -4.44 -6.63 -0.07
N VAL A 102 -4.51 -7.11 -1.32
CA VAL A 102 -5.74 -7.15 -2.10
C VAL A 102 -6.10 -8.60 -2.33
N ASP A 103 -7.27 -8.97 -1.87
CA ASP A 103 -7.89 -10.27 -2.14
C ASP A 103 -8.63 -10.16 -3.47
N PHE A 104 -8.03 -10.77 -4.49
CA PHE A 104 -8.62 -10.82 -5.82
C PHE A 104 -9.63 -11.96 -5.90
N PRO A 105 -10.81 -11.75 -6.50
CA PRO A 105 -11.83 -12.78 -6.63
C PRO A 105 -11.24 -14.00 -7.35
N LEU A 106 -11.58 -15.21 -6.87
CA LEU A 106 -11.09 -16.50 -7.36
C LEU A 106 -9.57 -16.77 -7.17
N GLY A 107 -8.86 -15.93 -6.39
CA GLY A 107 -7.43 -16.14 -6.10
C GLY A 107 -6.53 -16.05 -7.33
N ARG A 108 -7.07 -15.61 -8.47
CA ARG A 108 -6.39 -15.43 -9.75
C ARG A 108 -6.60 -14.01 -10.22
N ALA A 109 -5.84 -13.08 -9.66
CA ALA A 109 -5.64 -11.81 -10.32
C ALA A 109 -4.90 -12.07 -11.63
N SER A 110 -5.39 -11.53 -12.74
CA SER A 110 -4.52 -11.36 -13.91
C SER A 110 -3.39 -10.39 -13.55
N VAL A 111 -2.23 -10.54 -14.20
CA VAL A 111 -1.11 -9.62 -13.99
C VAL A 111 -1.52 -8.19 -14.35
N GLU A 112 -2.37 -8.05 -15.35
CA GLU A 112 -2.94 -6.80 -15.82
C GLU A 112 -3.78 -6.11 -14.74
N GLU A 113 -4.64 -6.86 -14.04
CA GLU A 113 -5.44 -6.33 -12.93
C GLU A 113 -4.53 -5.91 -11.76
N GLU A 114 -3.57 -6.75 -11.37
CA GLU A 114 -2.65 -6.40 -10.29
C GLU A 114 -1.87 -5.12 -10.61
N ILE A 115 -1.40 -4.97 -11.86
CA ILE A 115 -0.72 -3.76 -12.33
C ILE A 115 -1.67 -2.55 -12.33
N ALA A 116 -2.92 -2.72 -12.74
CA ALA A 116 -3.91 -1.64 -12.72
C ALA A 116 -4.18 -1.16 -11.29
N VAL A 117 -4.37 -2.08 -10.35
CA VAL A 117 -4.55 -1.77 -8.92
C VAL A 117 -3.32 -1.06 -8.37
N LEU A 118 -2.12 -1.60 -8.65
CA LEU A 118 -0.86 -1.01 -8.23
C LEU A 118 -0.74 0.44 -8.70
N ARG A 119 -1.03 0.71 -9.97
CA ARG A 119 -0.98 2.06 -10.56
C ARG A 119 -2.00 3.00 -9.91
N ALA A 120 -3.23 2.54 -9.69
CA ALA A 120 -4.27 3.34 -9.06
C ALA A 120 -3.87 3.76 -7.62
N VAL A 121 -3.40 2.81 -6.81
CA VAL A 121 -2.94 3.07 -5.44
C VAL A 121 -1.76 4.03 -5.43
N VAL A 122 -0.76 3.78 -6.28
CA VAL A 122 0.42 4.63 -6.39
C VAL A 122 0.06 6.05 -6.84
N GLY A 123 -0.91 6.21 -7.75
CA GLY A 123 -1.42 7.51 -8.17
C GLY A 123 -2.00 8.29 -7.00
N VAL A 124 -2.96 7.69 -6.30
CA VAL A 124 -3.68 8.31 -5.18
C VAL A 124 -2.75 8.62 -3.99
N VAL A 125 -1.83 7.70 -3.65
CA VAL A 125 -0.89 7.92 -2.56
C VAL A 125 0.07 9.06 -2.88
N CYS A 126 0.63 9.12 -4.10
CA CYS A 126 1.55 10.19 -4.47
C CYS A 126 0.85 11.56 -4.51
N GLU A 127 -0.37 11.64 -5.06
CA GLU A 127 -1.17 12.87 -5.01
C GLU A 127 -1.38 13.36 -3.57
N ARG A 128 -1.64 12.42 -2.64
CA ARG A 128 -1.88 12.77 -1.24
C ARG A 128 -0.62 13.11 -0.44
N VAL A 129 0.55 12.63 -0.89
CA VAL A 129 1.86 12.92 -0.27
C VAL A 129 2.44 14.24 -0.76
N GLU A 130 2.16 14.63 -2.00
CA GLU A 130 2.58 15.91 -2.60
C GLU A 130 1.72 17.11 -2.14
N ARG A 131 0.56 16.84 -1.55
CA ARG A 131 -0.38 17.84 -1.00
C ARG A 131 -0.13 18.12 0.48
#